data_AF-A0A1I5S862-F1
#
_entry.id   AF-A0A1I5S862-F1
#
_cell.length_a   1.000
_cell.length_b   1.000
_cell.length_c   1.000
_cell.angle_alpha   90.00
_cell.angle_beta   90.00
_cell.angle_gamma   90.00
#
_symmetry.space_group_name_H-M   'P 1'
#
loop_
_entity.id
_entity.type
_entity.pdbx_description
1 polymer ?
#
loop_
_entity_poly.entity_id
_entity_poly.type
_entity_poly.pdbx_seq_one_letter_code
_entity_poly.pdbx_strand_id
1 'polypeptide(L)'
;MPSPSRFEATASLQLHALISDLNWRIQMLESDIAEEERKAGNADPGSPTYPMLALTLRGRRDNLRTSVALLEAQVERGAVVSRAA
;
A
#
# COMPACT_ATOMS: atom_id res chain seq x y z
N MET A 1 -32.05 -13.45 4.63
CA MET A 1 -30.71 -12.82 4.66
C MET A 1 -30.02 -13.28 5.93
N PRO A 2 -28.97 -14.11 5.88
CA PRO A 2 -28.14 -14.33 7.05
C PRO A 2 -27.34 -13.05 7.32
N SER A 3 -27.43 -12.53 8.54
CA SER A 3 -26.59 -11.41 8.99
C SER A 3 -25.14 -11.88 9.05
N PRO A 4 -24.15 -11.06 8.63
CA PRO A 4 -22.75 -11.43 8.71
C PRO A 4 -22.37 -11.77 10.16
N SER A 5 -21.54 -12.79 10.33
CA SER A 5 -21.02 -13.12 11.66
C SER A 5 -20.25 -11.90 12.19
N ARG A 6 -20.38 -11.61 13.50
CA ARG A 6 -19.62 -10.53 14.15
C ARG A 6 -18.12 -10.62 13.87
N PHE A 7 -17.61 -11.85 13.71
CA PHE A 7 -16.22 -12.12 13.36
C PHE A 7 -15.86 -11.64 11.93
N GLU A 8 -16.70 -11.92 10.94
CA GLU A 8 -16.50 -11.51 9.55
C GLU A 8 -16.56 -9.99 9.41
N ALA A 9 -17.50 -9.35 10.12
CA ALA A 9 -17.61 -7.89 10.16
C ALA A 9 -16.33 -7.24 10.75
N THR A 10 -15.76 -7.80 11.82
CA THR A 10 -14.52 -7.30 12.40
C THR A 10 -13.30 -7.53 11.50
N ALA A 11 -13.21 -8.69 10.84
CA ALA A 11 -12.10 -8.99 9.94
C ALA A 11 -12.09 -8.07 8.71
N SER A 12 -13.27 -7.77 8.15
CA SER A 12 -13.43 -6.81 7.06
C SER A 12 -12.98 -5.40 7.47
N LEU A 13 -13.43 -4.92 8.65
CA LEU A 13 -13.02 -3.62 9.16
C LEU A 13 -11.49 -3.53 9.38
N GLN A 14 -10.88 -4.58 9.93
CA GLN A 14 -9.43 -4.66 10.12
C GLN A 14 -8.67 -4.62 8.78
N LEU A 15 -9.19 -5.30 7.74
CA LEU A 15 -8.58 -5.32 6.41
C LEU A 15 -8.62 -3.92 5.78
N HIS A 16 -9.74 -3.21 5.87
CA HIS A 16 -9.86 -1.82 5.40
C HIS A 16 -8.95 -0.85 6.18
N ALA A 17 -8.83 -1.02 7.49
CA ALA A 17 -7.93 -0.21 8.31
C ALA A 17 -6.46 -0.46 7.93
N LEU A 18 -6.07 -1.73 7.70
CA LEU A 18 -4.73 -2.08 7.24
C LEU A 18 -4.41 -1.47 5.87
N ILE A 19 -5.32 -1.58 4.90
CA ILE A 19 -5.14 -0.97 3.57
C ILE A 19 -4.94 0.54 3.69
N SER A 20 -5.74 1.21 4.55
CA SER A 20 -5.62 2.65 4.77
C SER A 20 -4.27 3.05 5.38
N ASP A 21 -3.79 2.30 6.39
CA ASP A 21 -2.46 2.53 6.99
C ASP A 21 -1.33 2.33 5.97
N LEU A 22 -1.39 1.28 5.16
CA LEU A 22 -0.38 1.02 4.13
C LEU A 22 -0.36 2.11 3.05
N ASN A 23 -1.52 2.61 2.64
CA ASN A 23 -1.63 3.74 1.71
C ASN A 23 -1.04 5.03 2.31
N TRP A 24 -1.28 5.29 3.59
CA TRP A 24 -0.65 6.42 4.28
C TRP A 24 0.88 6.27 4.34
N ARG A 25 1.40 5.07 4.61
CA ARG A 25 2.85 4.80 4.57
C ARG A 25 3.46 4.99 3.18
N ILE A 26 2.73 4.63 2.12
CA ILE A 26 3.17 4.88 0.73
C ILE A 26 3.35 6.39 0.50
N GLN A 27 2.42 7.23 0.95
CA GLN A 27 2.50 8.68 0.82
C GLN A 27 3.68 9.28 1.60
N MET A 28 3.98 8.74 2.79
CA MET A 28 5.17 9.14 3.54
C MET A 28 6.46 8.78 2.78
N LEU A 29 6.55 7.56 2.25
CA LEU A 29 7.71 7.14 1.46
C LEU A 29 7.88 8.00 0.21
N GLU A 30 6.79 8.39 -0.46
CA GLU A 30 6.84 9.33 -1.59
C GLU A 30 7.39 10.70 -1.19
N SER A 31 7.00 11.20 -0.01
CA SER A 31 7.51 12.46 0.53
C SER A 31 9.02 12.36 0.86
N ASP A 32 9.44 11.26 1.48
CA ASP A 32 10.85 11.00 1.80
C ASP A 32 11.70 10.84 0.54
N ILE A 33 11.20 10.12 -0.48
CA ILE A 33 11.87 10.00 -1.79
C ILE A 33 12.08 11.38 -2.39
N ALA A 34 11.02 12.20 -2.45
CA ALA A 34 11.10 13.53 -3.05
C ALA A 34 12.06 14.45 -2.28
N GLU A 35 12.13 14.34 -0.96
CA GLU A 35 13.09 15.09 -0.15
C GLU A 35 14.54 14.65 -0.41
N GLU A 36 14.81 13.35 -0.48
CA GLU A 36 16.15 12.84 -0.77
C GLU A 36 16.60 13.15 -2.20
N GLU A 37 15.70 13.07 -3.19
CA GLU A 37 15.95 13.50 -4.56
C GLU A 37 16.28 15.01 -4.63
N ARG A 38 15.56 15.85 -3.88
CA ARG A 38 15.85 17.29 -3.77
C ARG A 38 17.21 17.56 -3.14
N LYS A 39 17.54 16.91 -2.02
CA LYS A 39 18.84 17.06 -1.34
C LYS A 39 20.01 16.65 -2.23
N ALA A 40 19.84 15.58 -3.00
CA ALA A 40 20.86 15.10 -3.93
C ALA A 40 20.93 15.92 -5.22
N GLY A 41 19.93 16.75 -5.51
CA GLY A 41 19.81 17.45 -6.79
C GLY A 41 19.63 16.51 -7.98
N ASN A 42 19.19 15.27 -7.73
CA ASN A 42 19.04 14.23 -8.75
C ASN A 42 17.78 13.41 -8.48
N ALA A 43 16.82 13.52 -9.39
CA ALA A 43 15.55 12.81 -9.37
C ALA A 43 15.44 11.73 -10.47
N ASP A 44 16.54 11.42 -11.17
CA ASP A 44 16.58 10.37 -12.20
C ASP A 44 17.05 9.03 -11.59
N PRO A 45 16.16 8.04 -11.40
CA PRO A 45 16.52 6.74 -10.85
C PRO A 45 17.45 5.91 -11.74
N GLY A 46 17.56 6.26 -13.03
CA GLY A 46 18.48 5.62 -13.97
C GLY A 46 19.91 6.18 -13.90
N SER A 47 20.10 7.31 -13.21
CA SER A 47 21.40 7.95 -13.08
C SER A 47 22.32 7.15 -12.15
N PRO A 48 23.61 6.98 -12.49
CA PRO A 48 24.58 6.34 -11.61
C PRO A 48 24.83 7.14 -10.31
N THR A 49 24.44 8.42 -10.27
CA THR A 49 24.54 9.28 -9.09
C THR A 49 23.23 9.38 -8.31
N TYR A 50 22.24 8.55 -8.62
CA TYR A 50 20.96 8.56 -7.92
C TYR A 50 21.15 8.13 -6.45
N PRO A 51 20.54 8.83 -5.48
CA PRO A 51 20.75 8.53 -4.07
C PRO A 51 20.25 7.12 -3.70
N MET A 52 21.15 6.31 -3.14
CA MET A 52 20.86 4.94 -2.70
C MET A 52 19.68 4.85 -1.72
N LEU A 53 19.50 5.87 -0.87
CA LEU A 53 18.36 5.95 0.03
C LEU A 53 17.05 6.07 -0.74
N ALA A 54 16.94 6.99 -1.69
CA ALA A 54 15.74 7.15 -2.51
C ALA A 54 15.46 5.88 -3.34
N LEU A 55 16.50 5.18 -3.82
CA LEU A 55 16.35 3.90 -4.52
C LEU A 55 15.72 2.83 -3.62
N THR A 56 16.24 2.71 -2.40
CA THR A 56 15.74 1.76 -1.39
C THR A 56 14.28 2.07 -1.01
N LEU A 57 13.97 3.35 -0.80
CA LEU A 57 12.61 3.78 -0.47
C LEU A 57 11.62 3.50 -1.62
N ARG A 58 12.03 3.66 -2.89
CA ARG A 58 11.23 3.25 -4.05
C ARG A 58 10.93 1.77 -4.05
N GLY A 59 11.94 0.93 -3.85
CA GLY A 59 11.74 -0.53 -3.74
C GLY A 59 10.77 -0.89 -2.62
N ARG A 60 10.88 -0.25 -1.45
CA ARG A 60 9.94 -0.44 -0.34
C ARG A 60 8.52 0.01 -0.69
N ARG A 61 8.35 1.17 -1.29
CA ARG A 61 7.07 1.71 -1.74
C ARG A 61 6.40 0.76 -2.73
N ASP A 62 7.15 0.21 -3.67
CA ASP A 62 6.62 -0.68 -4.70
C ASP A 62 6.19 -2.04 -4.10
N ASN A 63 6.91 -2.54 -3.10
CA ASN A 63 6.47 -3.70 -2.30
C ASN A 63 5.17 -3.44 -1.53
N LEU A 64 5.02 -2.24 -0.95
CA LEU A 64 3.79 -1.85 -0.25
C LEU A 64 2.61 -1.73 -1.22
N ARG A 65 2.79 -1.11 -2.40
CA ARG A 65 1.76 -1.03 -3.45
C ARG A 65 1.31 -2.42 -3.89
N THR A 66 2.24 -3.35 -4.05
CA THR A 66 1.93 -4.75 -4.37
C THR A 66 1.10 -5.40 -3.26
N SER A 67 1.46 -5.18 -2.00
CA SER A 67 0.71 -5.71 -0.84
C SER A 67 -0.70 -5.12 -0.77
N VAL A 68 -0.85 -3.81 -0.99
CA VAL A 68 -2.15 -3.14 -1.04
C VAL A 68 -3.04 -3.75 -2.13
N ALA A 69 -2.53 -3.91 -3.35
CA ALA A 69 -3.30 -4.50 -4.45
C ALA A 69 -3.78 -5.93 -4.13
N LEU A 70 -2.94 -6.74 -3.46
CA LEU A 70 -3.33 -8.08 -3.04
C LEU A 70 -4.44 -8.07 -1.97
N LEU A 71 -4.37 -7.14 -1.02
CA LEU A 71 -5.38 -6.97 0.03
C LEU A 71 -6.69 -6.43 -0.53
N GLU A 72 -6.65 -5.48 -1.47
CA GLU A 72 -7.83 -4.96 -2.18
C GLU A 72 -8.53 -6.07 -2.96
N ALA A 73 -7.77 -6.88 -3.70
CA ALA A 73 -8.33 -8.05 -4.40
C ALA A 73 -8.96 -9.06 -3.42
N GLN A 74 -8.45 -9.18 -2.19
CA GLN A 74 -9.06 -10.02 -1.16
C GLN A 74 -10.38 -9.44 -0.65
N VAL A 75 -10.47 -8.12 -0.45
CA VAL A 75 -11.72 -7.42 -0.11
C VAL A 75 -12.77 -7.67 -1.19
N GLU A 76 -12.41 -7.51 -2.46
CA GLU A 76 -13.32 -7.73 -3.59
C GLU A 76 -13.82 -9.18 -3.65
N ARG A 77 -12.94 -10.16 -3.49
CA ARG A 77 -13.32 -11.58 -3.41
C ARG A 77 -14.29 -11.85 -2.26
N GLY A 78 -14.02 -11.30 -1.07
CA GLY A 78 -14.91 -11.42 0.08
C GLY A 78 -16.29 -10.80 -0.15
N ALA A 79 -16.35 -9.65 -0.82
CA ALA A 79 -17.59 -8.96 -1.17
C ALA A 79 -18.42 -9.74 -2.19
N VAL A 80 -17.78 -10.36 -3.20
CA VAL A 80 -18.47 -11.20 -4.20
C VAL A 80 -19.08 -12.44 -3.56
N VAL A 81 -18.34 -13.13 -2.69
CA VAL A 81 -18.84 -14.33 -1.97
C VAL A 81 -20.03 -13.97 -1.06
N SER A 82 -19.96 -12.84 -0.35
CA SER A 82 -21.07 -12.37 0.50
C SER A 82 -22.32 -11.95 -0.28
N ARG A 83 -22.21 -11.64 -1.59
CA ARG A 83 -23.33 -11.19 -2.44
C ARG A 83 -24.03 -12.34 -3.18
N ALA A 84 -23.35 -13.48 -3.33
CA ALA A 84 -23.86 -14.66 -4.01
C ALA A 84 -24.54 -15.68 -3.06
N ALA A 85 -24.43 -15.48 -1.74
CA ALA A 85 -25.05 -16.28 -0.68
C ALA A 85 -26.31 -15.60 -0.10
#